data_AF-A0A961DVT0-F1
#
_entry.id   AF-A0A961DVT0-F1
#
_cell.length_a   1.000
_cell.length_b   1.000
_cell.length_c   1.000
_cell.angle_alpha   90.00
_cell.angle_beta   90.00
_cell.angle_gamma   90.00
#
_symmetry.space_group_name_H-M   'P 1'
#
loop_
_entity.id
_entity.type
_entity.pdbx_description
1 polymer ?
#
loop_
_entity_poly.entity_id
_entity_poly.type
_entity_poly.pdbx_seq_one_letter_code
_entity_poly.pdbx_strand_id
1 'polypeptide(L)'
;MGEINSDTKVHVVRGAPWKDVVIKLLEPDSPYQPWSSVPDVEPGDAVIAILDTDPASVIAVIREVGSDGRADHAIAGCMDRDSDEWNGPPVLLELGTLRALAGISFSREAAAVTISDADRLVEMMRDCATAYYDQLYLNGHTTLAAARRLLRSGGRCTGCACELDLASVNARYHVHIHTVDVDPLAPLIPVAYEAPVEVVDDEEGYGSDSIRLAEDHWRPISPPLDWPAVLCDACHDRMRAGGFTGFLDFRFSLHPACPACSAHWTMRSIATGFSEPVKEPWIWHTGCCPGQKWRCGACGHSFGGRFEFDGE
;
A
#
# COMPACT_ATOMS: atom_id res chain seq x y z
N MET A 1 18.69 3.62 -5.07
CA MET A 1 18.59 2.84 -6.32
C MET A 1 20.01 2.58 -6.82
N GLY A 2 20.37 1.38 -7.30
CA GLY A 2 21.78 1.09 -7.67
C GLY A 2 22.24 1.85 -8.92
N GLU A 3 23.54 2.13 -9.02
CA GLU A 3 24.16 2.70 -10.23
C GLU A 3 24.28 1.61 -11.31
N ILE A 4 23.29 1.53 -12.20
CA ILE A 4 23.28 0.59 -13.32
C ILE A 4 23.92 1.28 -14.52
N ASN A 5 25.11 0.85 -14.94
CA ASN A 5 25.80 1.44 -16.08
C ASN A 5 25.06 1.15 -17.40
N SER A 6 25.20 2.01 -18.41
CA SER A 6 24.50 1.94 -19.70
C SER A 6 24.80 0.66 -20.50
N ASP A 7 25.95 0.01 -20.24
CA ASP A 7 26.37 -1.27 -20.82
C ASP A 7 25.85 -2.52 -20.07
N THR A 8 25.14 -2.34 -18.94
CA THR A 8 24.69 -3.46 -18.09
C THR A 8 23.60 -4.28 -18.79
N LYS A 9 23.81 -5.60 -18.87
CA LYS A 9 22.84 -6.54 -19.44
C LYS A 9 21.66 -6.74 -18.49
N VAL A 10 20.46 -6.40 -18.96
CA VAL A 10 19.21 -6.55 -18.20
C VAL A 10 18.49 -7.85 -18.58
N HIS A 11 18.06 -8.61 -17.57
CA HIS A 11 17.29 -9.84 -17.74
C HIS A 11 15.86 -9.69 -17.24
N VAL A 12 14.92 -10.30 -17.96
CA VAL A 12 13.50 -10.26 -17.63
C VAL A 12 13.09 -11.54 -16.92
N VAL A 13 12.95 -11.45 -15.60
CA VAL A 13 12.38 -12.52 -14.79
C VAL A 13 10.86 -12.41 -14.83
N ARG A 14 10.16 -13.52 -15.01
CA ARG A 14 8.70 -13.57 -14.94
C ARG A 14 8.26 -14.16 -13.63
N GLY A 15 7.34 -13.48 -12.99
CA GLY A 15 6.64 -13.93 -11.81
C GLY A 15 5.23 -14.41 -12.18
N ALA A 16 4.91 -15.67 -11.89
CA ALA A 16 3.58 -16.23 -12.06
C ALA A 16 3.32 -17.38 -11.07
N PRO A 17 2.14 -17.49 -10.44
CA PRO A 17 1.03 -16.52 -10.48
C PRO A 17 1.34 -15.22 -9.71
N TRP A 18 0.78 -14.09 -10.12
CA TRP A 18 1.06 -12.76 -9.56
C TRP A 18 0.83 -12.67 -8.06
N LYS A 19 -0.14 -13.44 -7.53
CA LYS A 19 -0.45 -13.44 -6.10
C LYS A 19 0.65 -14.13 -5.31
N ASP A 20 1.16 -15.23 -5.84
CA ASP A 20 2.28 -15.99 -5.28
C ASP A 20 3.58 -15.16 -5.38
N VAL A 21 3.74 -14.32 -6.42
CA VAL A 21 4.79 -13.29 -6.52
C VAL A 21 4.71 -12.27 -5.38
N VAL A 22 3.56 -11.61 -5.22
CA VAL A 22 3.42 -10.55 -4.21
C VAL A 22 3.55 -11.13 -2.80
N ILE A 23 3.07 -12.35 -2.57
CA ILE A 23 3.30 -13.08 -1.31
C ILE A 23 4.79 -13.35 -1.10
N LYS A 24 5.52 -13.83 -2.11
CA LYS A 24 6.96 -14.12 -2.01
C LYS A 24 7.83 -12.87 -1.81
N LEU A 25 7.37 -11.71 -2.25
CA LEU A 25 7.99 -10.42 -1.93
C LEU A 25 7.71 -9.99 -0.48
N LEU A 26 6.46 -10.06 -0.04
CA LEU A 26 6.05 -9.67 1.31
C LEU A 26 6.57 -10.63 2.40
N GLU A 27 6.77 -11.89 2.05
CA GLU A 27 7.22 -12.96 2.93
C GLU A 27 8.30 -13.81 2.21
N PRO A 28 9.58 -13.45 2.36
CA PRO A 28 10.69 -14.14 1.71
C PRO A 28 10.79 -15.62 2.07
N ASP A 29 10.33 -16.05 3.25
CA ASP A 29 10.33 -17.47 3.66
C ASP A 29 9.13 -18.26 3.11
N SER A 30 8.21 -17.61 2.39
CA SER A 30 7.04 -18.25 1.79
C SER A 30 7.44 -19.41 0.85
N PRO A 31 6.76 -20.57 0.90
CA PRO A 31 7.12 -21.76 0.11
C PRO A 31 6.88 -21.60 -1.40
N TYR A 32 6.24 -20.51 -1.84
CA TYR A 32 6.03 -20.25 -3.27
C TYR A 32 7.36 -19.99 -3.99
N GLN A 33 7.47 -20.56 -5.19
CA GLN A 33 8.58 -20.35 -6.13
C GLN A 33 8.01 -19.80 -7.44
N PRO A 34 7.57 -18.52 -7.46
CA PRO A 34 6.82 -17.96 -8.58
C PRO A 34 7.71 -17.47 -9.74
N TRP A 35 9.03 -17.49 -9.56
CA TRP A 35 10.00 -16.91 -10.49
C TRP A 35 10.43 -17.91 -11.57
N SER A 36 10.38 -17.49 -12.83
CA SER A 36 10.96 -18.24 -13.95
C SER A 36 12.49 -18.27 -13.86
N SER A 37 13.10 -19.43 -14.11
CA SER A 37 14.55 -19.54 -14.30
C SER A 37 15.01 -18.66 -15.47
N VAL A 38 16.01 -17.81 -15.24
CA VAL A 38 16.73 -17.09 -16.29
C VAL A 38 18.06 -17.80 -16.56
N PRO A 39 18.30 -18.31 -17.78
CA PRO A 39 19.61 -18.84 -18.16
C PRO A 39 20.64 -17.72 -18.34
N ASP A 40 21.91 -18.04 -18.14
CA ASP A 40 23.06 -17.18 -18.47
C ASP A 40 23.01 -15.79 -17.80
N VAL A 41 22.56 -15.75 -16.54
CA VAL A 41 22.68 -14.59 -15.65
C VAL A 41 23.99 -14.65 -14.87
N GLU A 42 24.75 -13.55 -14.87
CA GLU A 42 26.06 -13.46 -14.21
C GLU A 42 26.04 -12.38 -13.11
N PRO A 43 26.90 -12.45 -12.08
CA PRO A 43 27.05 -11.37 -11.11
C PRO A 43 27.41 -10.04 -11.80
N GLY A 44 26.72 -8.96 -11.44
CA GLY A 44 26.82 -7.66 -12.11
C GLY A 44 25.86 -7.46 -13.30
N ASP A 45 25.17 -8.51 -13.77
CA ASP A 45 23.98 -8.32 -14.63
C ASP A 45 22.85 -7.65 -13.81
N ALA A 46 21.89 -7.03 -14.49
CA ALA A 46 20.69 -6.46 -13.85
C ALA A 46 19.45 -7.33 -14.11
N VAL A 47 18.48 -7.32 -13.19
CA VAL A 47 17.18 -8.01 -13.32
C VAL A 47 16.01 -7.07 -13.15
N ILE A 48 14.97 -7.33 -13.95
CA ILE A 48 13.66 -6.69 -13.89
C ILE A 48 12.56 -7.75 -13.83
N ALA A 49 11.58 -7.58 -12.95
CA ALA A 49 10.52 -8.55 -12.73
C ALA A 49 9.19 -8.11 -13.39
N ILE A 50 8.60 -9.01 -14.20
CA ILE A 50 7.28 -8.84 -14.82
C ILE A 50 6.29 -9.85 -14.22
N LEU A 51 5.12 -9.39 -13.78
CA LEU A 51 4.05 -10.20 -13.20
C LEU A 51 2.96 -10.50 -14.25
N ASP A 52 2.37 -11.69 -14.17
CA ASP A 52 1.20 -12.12 -14.97
C ASP A 52 -0.14 -11.54 -14.47
N THR A 53 -0.13 -10.29 -14.03
CA THR A 53 -1.37 -9.53 -13.80
C THR A 53 -2.09 -9.24 -15.13
N ASP A 54 -3.33 -8.80 -15.03
CA ASP A 54 -4.14 -8.29 -16.12
C ASP A 54 -4.61 -6.87 -15.75
N PRO A 55 -4.12 -5.81 -16.42
CA PRO A 55 -3.04 -5.84 -17.41
C PRO A 55 -1.69 -6.25 -16.80
N ALA A 56 -0.76 -6.77 -17.62
CA ALA A 56 0.56 -7.21 -17.17
C ALA A 56 1.36 -6.06 -16.55
N SER A 57 2.15 -6.35 -15.53
CA SER A 57 2.83 -5.33 -14.72
C SER A 57 4.28 -5.62 -14.42
N VAL A 58 4.99 -4.59 -13.96
CA VAL A 58 6.45 -4.56 -13.78
C VAL A 58 6.75 -4.01 -12.40
N ILE A 59 7.64 -4.64 -11.65
CA ILE A 59 8.20 -4.05 -10.43
C ILE A 59 9.08 -2.87 -10.86
N ALA A 60 8.77 -1.66 -10.37
CA ALA A 60 9.44 -0.40 -10.72
C ALA A 60 10.84 -0.25 -10.10
N VAL A 61 11.55 -1.36 -9.93
CA VAL A 61 12.88 -1.44 -9.34
C VAL A 61 13.69 -2.40 -10.19
N ILE A 62 14.85 -1.94 -10.64
CA ILE A 62 15.87 -2.79 -11.26
C ILE A 62 16.92 -3.06 -10.17
N ARG A 63 17.32 -4.32 -10.03
CA ARG A 63 18.34 -4.76 -9.05
C ARG A 63 19.50 -5.42 -9.78
N GLU A 64 20.70 -5.17 -9.30
CA GLU A 64 21.90 -5.89 -9.74
C GLU A 64 21.90 -7.31 -9.14
N VAL A 65 22.40 -8.27 -9.90
CA VAL A 65 22.58 -9.66 -9.47
C VAL A 65 23.85 -9.76 -8.65
N GLY A 66 23.70 -10.16 -7.39
CA GLY A 66 24.81 -10.30 -6.46
C GLY A 66 25.80 -11.41 -6.82
N SER A 67 26.85 -11.54 -6.01
CA SER A 67 27.91 -12.55 -6.17
C SER A 67 27.45 -14.02 -6.13
N ASP A 68 26.20 -14.29 -5.74
CA ASP A 68 25.59 -15.62 -5.77
C ASP A 68 25.01 -16.01 -7.14
N GLY A 69 24.94 -15.07 -8.09
CA GLY A 69 24.38 -15.29 -9.43
C GLY A 69 22.87 -15.53 -9.43
N ARG A 70 22.14 -15.15 -8.37
CA ARG A 70 20.72 -15.49 -8.21
C ARG A 70 19.78 -14.32 -8.47
N ALA A 71 19.14 -14.37 -9.63
CA ALA A 71 18.09 -13.44 -10.04
C ALA A 71 16.91 -13.36 -9.04
N ASP A 72 16.54 -14.47 -8.40
CA ASP A 72 15.43 -14.49 -7.44
C ASP A 72 15.78 -13.84 -6.10
N HIS A 73 17.04 -13.94 -5.65
CA HIS A 73 17.55 -13.19 -4.50
C HIS A 73 17.62 -11.68 -4.80
N ALA A 74 18.12 -11.30 -5.98
CA ALA A 74 18.14 -9.90 -6.41
C ALA A 74 16.74 -9.27 -6.44
N ILE A 75 15.71 -10.02 -6.84
CA ILE A 75 14.30 -9.55 -6.79
C ILE A 75 13.75 -9.49 -5.36
N ALA A 76 14.11 -10.42 -4.47
CA ALA A 76 13.70 -10.33 -3.06
C ALA A 76 14.17 -8.99 -2.44
N GLY A 77 15.39 -8.57 -2.78
CA GLY A 77 15.94 -7.26 -2.40
C GLY A 77 15.18 -6.05 -2.96
N CYS A 78 14.17 -6.19 -3.84
CA CYS A 78 13.27 -5.08 -4.19
C CYS A 78 12.42 -4.59 -3.00
N MET A 79 12.39 -5.34 -1.90
CA MET A 79 11.72 -4.96 -0.64
C MET A 79 12.67 -4.33 0.39
N ASP A 80 13.98 -4.36 0.16
CA ASP A 80 14.98 -3.85 1.10
C ASP A 80 14.82 -2.34 1.29
N ARG A 81 14.70 -1.93 2.56
CA ARG A 81 14.34 -0.57 2.98
C ARG A 81 15.55 0.35 3.16
N ASP A 82 16.75 -0.16 2.94
CA ASP A 82 18.04 0.50 3.24
C ASP A 82 18.43 1.59 2.21
N SER A 83 17.46 2.18 1.50
CA SER A 83 17.69 3.36 0.65
C SER A 83 16.82 4.53 1.09
N ASP A 84 17.47 5.59 1.58
CA ASP A 84 16.89 6.78 2.24
C ASP A 84 15.86 7.58 1.42
N GLU A 85 15.61 7.22 0.15
CA GLU A 85 14.73 7.95 -0.77
C GLU A 85 13.29 7.42 -0.84
N TRP A 86 13.01 6.17 -0.40
CA TRP A 86 11.66 5.59 -0.50
C TRP A 86 11.37 4.55 0.59
N ASN A 87 10.59 4.92 1.60
CA ASN A 87 10.28 4.09 2.76
C ASN A 87 9.11 3.09 2.56
N GLY A 88 8.61 2.94 1.33
CA GLY A 88 7.46 2.09 0.98
C GLY A 88 7.82 0.84 0.18
N PRO A 89 6.88 -0.11 0.01
CA PRO A 89 7.07 -1.24 -0.89
C PRO A 89 7.21 -0.75 -2.35
N PRO A 90 7.77 -1.57 -3.26
CA PRO A 90 8.00 -1.18 -4.65
C PRO A 90 6.68 -0.99 -5.41
N VAL A 91 6.71 -0.12 -6.43
CA VAL A 91 5.54 0.21 -7.25
C VAL A 91 5.38 -0.81 -8.39
N LEU A 92 4.14 -1.19 -8.73
CA LEU A 92 3.80 -2.07 -9.86
C LEU A 92 3.29 -1.24 -11.06
N LEU A 93 4.16 -0.93 -12.01
CA LEU A 93 3.81 -0.19 -13.22
C LEU A 93 3.10 -1.10 -14.21
N GLU A 94 2.13 -0.57 -14.95
CA GLU A 94 1.56 -1.30 -16.07
C GLU A 94 2.60 -1.42 -17.19
N LEU A 95 2.84 -2.65 -17.66
CA LEU A 95 3.84 -2.93 -18.69
C LEU A 95 3.50 -2.25 -20.03
N GLY A 96 2.22 -2.13 -20.39
CA GLY A 96 1.78 -1.43 -21.61
C GLY A 96 2.16 0.04 -21.60
N THR A 97 1.81 0.74 -20.51
CA THR A 97 2.17 2.15 -20.28
C THR A 97 3.68 2.36 -20.21
N LEU A 98 4.43 1.52 -19.50
CA LEU A 98 5.90 1.61 -19.44
C LEU A 98 6.55 1.45 -20.82
N ARG A 99 6.09 0.49 -21.64
CA ARG A 99 6.55 0.31 -23.03
C ARG A 99 6.30 1.56 -23.88
N ALA A 100 5.13 2.16 -23.75
CA ALA A 100 4.75 3.35 -24.53
C ALA A 100 5.59 4.58 -24.17
N LEU A 101 5.90 4.77 -22.89
CA LEU A 101 6.72 5.89 -22.40
C LEU A 101 8.21 5.70 -22.67
N ALA A 102 8.75 4.49 -22.43
CA ALA A 102 10.17 4.20 -22.58
C ALA A 102 10.59 3.84 -24.02
N GLY A 103 9.65 3.50 -24.90
CA GLY A 103 9.95 3.01 -26.25
C GLY A 103 10.53 1.59 -26.30
N ILE A 104 10.48 0.84 -25.19
CA ILE A 104 11.13 -0.46 -25.03
C ILE A 104 10.23 -1.60 -25.54
N SER A 105 10.83 -2.53 -26.28
CA SER A 105 10.16 -3.74 -26.76
C SER A 105 10.53 -4.97 -25.93
N PHE A 106 9.71 -5.35 -24.97
CA PHE A 106 9.87 -6.64 -24.26
C PHE A 106 9.23 -7.77 -25.08
N SER A 107 10.05 -8.70 -25.59
CA SER A 107 9.55 -9.92 -26.26
C SER A 107 8.85 -10.85 -25.28
N ARG A 108 7.74 -11.47 -25.70
CA ARG A 108 7.02 -12.47 -24.90
C ARG A 108 7.72 -13.84 -24.87
N GLU A 109 8.80 -14.04 -25.62
CA GLU A 109 9.49 -15.34 -25.72
C GLU A 109 10.94 -15.33 -25.24
N ALA A 110 11.58 -14.15 -25.14
CA ALA A 110 12.96 -14.05 -24.64
C ALA A 110 13.02 -13.89 -23.11
N ALA A 111 14.04 -14.53 -22.49
CA ALA A 111 14.40 -14.35 -21.08
C ALA A 111 15.36 -13.16 -20.88
N ALA A 112 16.23 -12.90 -21.85
CA ALA A 112 17.08 -11.71 -21.90
C ALA A 112 16.42 -10.62 -22.76
N VAL A 113 16.42 -9.38 -22.29
CA VAL A 113 16.05 -8.20 -23.10
C VAL A 113 17.20 -7.21 -22.97
N THR A 114 18.05 -7.12 -23.98
CA THR A 114 19.09 -6.09 -24.02
C THR A 114 18.42 -4.72 -24.13
N ILE A 115 18.45 -3.95 -23.04
CA ILE A 115 17.92 -2.60 -22.99
C ILE A 115 19.09 -1.66 -23.30
N SER A 116 19.17 -1.23 -24.56
CA SER A 116 20.02 -0.09 -24.92
C SER A 116 19.44 1.16 -24.23
N ASP A 117 20.25 1.79 -23.36
CA ASP A 117 19.88 2.88 -22.43
C ASP A 117 19.11 2.41 -21.17
N ALA A 118 19.83 1.68 -20.30
CA ALA A 118 19.33 1.25 -18.99
C ALA A 118 19.10 2.44 -18.03
N ASP A 119 19.96 3.45 -18.07
CA ASP A 119 19.86 4.68 -17.26
C ASP A 119 18.50 5.37 -17.45
N ARG A 120 18.09 5.59 -18.71
CA ARG A 120 16.80 6.19 -19.02
C ARG A 120 15.61 5.36 -18.55
N LEU A 121 15.72 4.03 -18.52
CA LEU A 121 14.66 3.19 -17.95
C LEU A 121 14.57 3.35 -16.43
N VAL A 122 15.71 3.42 -15.75
CA VAL A 122 15.80 3.64 -14.30
C VAL A 122 15.20 5.00 -13.93
N GLU A 123 15.51 6.06 -14.68
CA GLU A 123 14.92 7.40 -14.52
C GLU A 123 13.40 7.37 -14.75
N MET A 124 12.94 6.80 -15.87
CA MET A 124 11.51 6.66 -16.20
C MET A 124 10.71 5.92 -15.12
N MET A 125 11.29 4.85 -14.54
CA MET A 125 10.66 4.11 -13.44
C MET A 125 10.56 4.94 -12.17
N ARG A 126 11.61 5.71 -11.84
CA ARG A 126 11.64 6.60 -10.68
C ARG A 126 10.60 7.71 -10.81
N ASP A 127 10.51 8.35 -11.96
CA ASP A 127 9.52 9.40 -12.25
C ASP A 127 8.09 8.83 -12.16
N CYS A 128 7.85 7.68 -12.78
CA CYS A 128 6.56 7.01 -12.69
C CYS A 128 6.22 6.64 -11.24
N ALA A 129 7.15 6.00 -10.50
CA ALA A 129 6.93 5.60 -9.11
C ALA A 129 6.62 6.81 -8.21
N THR A 130 7.33 7.92 -8.41
CA THR A 130 7.11 9.19 -7.69
C THR A 130 5.75 9.80 -8.01
N ALA A 131 5.23 9.64 -9.23
CA ALA A 131 3.87 10.07 -9.57
C ALA A 131 2.76 9.20 -8.92
N TYR A 132 3.04 7.96 -8.52
CA TYR A 132 2.05 7.01 -8.00
C TYR A 132 1.85 7.03 -6.48
N TYR A 133 2.05 8.18 -5.82
CA TYR A 133 1.57 8.40 -4.46
C TYR A 133 0.03 8.32 -4.33
N ASP A 134 -0.67 8.68 -5.42
CA ASP A 134 -2.13 8.71 -5.52
C ASP A 134 -2.78 7.36 -5.13
N GLN A 135 -3.93 7.42 -4.47
CA GLN A 135 -4.72 6.23 -4.15
C GLN A 135 -5.54 5.74 -5.33
N LEU A 136 -5.85 6.58 -6.34
CA LEU A 136 -6.55 6.16 -7.58
C LEU A 136 -5.85 4.97 -8.25
N TYR A 137 -4.53 4.87 -8.08
CA TYR A 137 -3.68 3.77 -8.53
C TYR A 137 -4.02 2.38 -7.93
N LEU A 138 -4.70 2.34 -6.77
CA LEU A 138 -5.11 1.14 -6.03
C LEU A 138 -6.54 0.66 -6.38
N ASN A 139 -7.29 1.46 -7.13
CA ASN A 139 -8.68 1.19 -7.48
C ASN A 139 -8.80 0.42 -8.81
N GLY A 140 -10.01 -0.09 -9.05
CA GLY A 140 -10.37 -0.91 -10.20
C GLY A 140 -10.37 -2.41 -9.88
N HIS A 141 -11.12 -3.16 -10.67
CA HIS A 141 -11.30 -4.62 -10.51
C HIS A 141 -10.24 -5.48 -11.21
N THR A 142 -9.10 -4.89 -11.60
CA THR A 142 -7.99 -5.60 -12.26
C THR A 142 -7.16 -6.42 -11.27
N THR A 143 -6.52 -7.49 -11.75
CA THR A 143 -5.55 -8.21 -10.88
C THR A 143 -4.30 -7.38 -10.62
N LEU A 144 -4.02 -6.37 -11.45
CA LEU A 144 -3.00 -5.34 -11.17
C LEU A 144 -3.39 -4.46 -9.97
N ALA A 145 -4.62 -3.95 -9.90
CA ALA A 145 -5.10 -3.22 -8.72
C ALA A 145 -5.06 -4.11 -7.46
N ALA A 146 -5.47 -5.38 -7.58
CA ALA A 146 -5.38 -6.35 -6.49
C ALA A 146 -3.92 -6.61 -6.03
N ALA A 147 -2.98 -6.73 -6.96
CA ALA A 147 -1.55 -6.90 -6.68
C ALA A 147 -0.97 -5.68 -5.95
N ARG A 148 -1.28 -4.47 -6.43
CA ARG A 148 -0.88 -3.20 -5.79
C ARG A 148 -1.46 -3.08 -4.39
N ARG A 149 -2.73 -3.46 -4.19
CA ARG A 149 -3.40 -3.40 -2.89
C ARG A 149 -2.81 -4.41 -1.89
N LEU A 150 -2.49 -5.62 -2.36
CA LEU A 150 -1.79 -6.62 -1.53
C LEU A 150 -0.39 -6.14 -1.15
N LEU A 151 0.41 -5.69 -2.12
CA LEU A 151 1.78 -5.22 -1.89
C LEU A 151 1.81 -4.00 -0.93
N ARG A 152 0.91 -3.03 -1.12
CA ARG A 152 0.79 -1.85 -0.24
C ARG A 152 0.19 -2.15 1.14
N SER A 153 -0.35 -3.35 1.37
CA SER A 153 -0.81 -3.77 2.71
C SER A 153 0.33 -4.14 3.66
N GLY A 154 1.55 -4.37 3.15
CA GLY A 154 2.70 -4.78 3.97
C GLY A 154 2.45 -6.08 4.75
N GLY A 155 1.64 -6.99 4.20
CA GLY A 155 1.27 -8.25 4.87
C GLY A 155 0.26 -8.09 6.01
N ARG A 156 -0.47 -6.97 6.13
CA ARG A 156 -1.46 -6.75 7.19
C ARG A 156 -2.90 -6.69 6.68
N CYS A 157 -3.82 -7.23 7.48
CA CYS A 157 -5.25 -7.13 7.24
C CYS A 157 -5.73 -5.67 7.42
N THR A 158 -6.35 -5.08 6.39
CA THR A 158 -6.96 -3.74 6.46
C THR A 158 -8.14 -3.67 7.46
N GLY A 159 -8.79 -4.80 7.74
CA GLY A 159 -9.90 -4.88 8.69
C GLY A 159 -9.49 -4.84 10.16
N CYS A 160 -8.48 -5.62 10.55
CA CYS A 160 -8.08 -5.80 11.96
C CYS A 160 -6.62 -5.45 12.29
N ALA A 161 -5.83 -4.99 11.32
CA ALA A 161 -4.39 -4.67 11.41
C ALA A 161 -3.45 -5.83 11.81
N CYS A 162 -3.98 -7.01 12.13
CA CYS A 162 -3.20 -8.23 12.33
C CYS A 162 -2.41 -8.60 11.07
N GLU A 163 -1.26 -9.25 11.26
CA GLU A 163 -0.46 -9.85 10.19
C GLU A 163 -1.20 -11.01 9.53
N LEU A 164 -0.99 -11.16 8.24
CA LEU A 164 -1.50 -12.24 7.41
C LEU A 164 -0.50 -13.40 7.46
N ASP A 165 -0.99 -14.64 7.57
CA ASP A 165 -0.15 -15.83 7.44
C ASP A 165 0.24 -16.03 5.96
N LEU A 166 1.34 -15.39 5.57
CA LEU A 166 1.92 -15.43 4.23
C LEU A 166 2.92 -16.58 4.03
N ALA A 167 3.39 -17.17 5.14
CA ALA A 167 4.32 -18.31 5.15
C ALA A 167 3.61 -19.65 4.93
N SER A 168 2.30 -19.74 5.17
CA SER A 168 1.51 -20.94 4.88
C SER A 168 1.56 -21.37 3.41
N VAL A 169 1.68 -22.69 3.20
CA VAL A 169 1.61 -23.36 1.88
C VAL A 169 0.34 -23.04 1.08
N ASN A 170 -0.71 -22.57 1.75
CA ASN A 170 -1.99 -22.19 1.16
C ASN A 170 -2.32 -20.69 1.29
N ALA A 171 -1.38 -19.85 1.76
CA ALA A 171 -1.58 -18.42 2.03
C ALA A 171 -2.37 -17.66 0.94
N ARG A 172 -2.15 -17.98 -0.34
CA ARG A 172 -2.88 -17.38 -1.47
C ARG A 172 -4.41 -17.56 -1.42
N TYR A 173 -4.92 -18.53 -0.67
CA TYR A 173 -6.35 -18.77 -0.45
C TYR A 173 -6.90 -18.11 0.83
N HIS A 174 -6.03 -17.79 1.79
CA HIS A 174 -6.38 -17.20 3.10
C HIS A 174 -6.30 -15.65 3.12
N VAL A 175 -5.80 -15.07 2.02
CA VAL A 175 -5.72 -13.63 1.78
C VAL A 175 -6.82 -13.23 0.80
N HIS A 176 -7.82 -12.50 1.25
CA HIS A 176 -8.92 -12.00 0.42
C HIS A 176 -8.66 -10.55 0.02
N ILE A 177 -8.91 -10.20 -1.24
CA ILE A 177 -8.65 -8.84 -1.74
C ILE A 177 -9.97 -8.27 -2.24
N HIS A 178 -10.39 -7.19 -1.60
CA HIS A 178 -11.57 -6.42 -1.95
C HIS A 178 -11.14 -5.27 -2.86
N THR A 179 -11.52 -5.35 -4.14
CA THR A 179 -11.29 -4.30 -5.14
C THR A 179 -12.54 -3.45 -5.27
N VAL A 180 -12.36 -2.14 -5.46
CA VAL A 180 -13.43 -1.17 -5.71
C VAL A 180 -13.02 -0.26 -6.86
N ASP A 181 -13.96 0.13 -7.71
CA ASP A 181 -13.72 1.18 -8.71
C ASP A 181 -13.42 2.54 -8.06
N VAL A 182 -12.95 3.50 -8.85
CA VAL A 182 -12.86 4.90 -8.40
C VAL A 182 -14.27 5.45 -8.27
N ASP A 183 -14.63 5.94 -7.09
CA ASP A 183 -15.83 6.76 -6.91
C ASP A 183 -15.54 8.18 -7.46
N PRO A 184 -16.13 8.61 -8.60
CA PRO A 184 -15.84 9.90 -9.21
C PRO A 184 -16.46 11.07 -8.43
N LEU A 185 -17.28 10.80 -7.41
CA LEU A 185 -17.86 11.80 -6.52
C LEU A 185 -17.09 11.90 -5.18
N ALA A 186 -16.19 10.96 -4.90
CA ALA A 186 -15.29 11.04 -3.77
C ALA A 186 -14.26 12.17 -3.98
N PRO A 187 -13.84 12.88 -2.91
CA PRO A 187 -12.87 13.96 -3.04
C PRO A 187 -11.52 13.44 -3.55
N LEU A 188 -11.05 14.02 -4.67
CA LEU A 188 -9.79 13.72 -5.36
C LEU A 188 -8.51 13.86 -4.53
N ILE A 189 -8.60 14.31 -3.28
CA ILE A 189 -7.49 14.33 -2.34
C ILE A 189 -7.69 13.17 -1.36
N PRO A 190 -7.16 11.98 -1.67
CA PRO A 190 -6.98 10.97 -0.66
C PRO A 190 -5.99 11.50 0.37
N VAL A 191 -6.58 11.80 1.50
CA VAL A 191 -5.93 12.03 2.77
C VAL A 191 -4.85 10.91 3.02
N ALA A 192 -3.62 11.22 3.51
CA ALA A 192 -2.47 10.29 3.78
C ALA A 192 -1.72 10.41 5.17
N TYR A 193 -1.37 9.33 5.93
CA TYR A 193 -0.84 9.33 7.35
C TYR A 193 0.60 8.81 7.51
N GLU A 194 1.43 9.36 8.40
CA GLU A 194 2.70 8.73 8.83
C GLU A 194 2.88 8.44 10.32
N ALA A 195 3.76 7.47 10.57
CA ALA A 195 4.03 6.84 11.85
C ALA A 195 4.71 7.78 12.86
N PRO A 196 4.69 7.46 14.17
CA PRO A 196 5.35 8.30 15.17
C PRO A 196 6.87 8.24 14.99
N VAL A 197 7.50 9.41 14.90
CA VAL A 197 8.91 9.54 15.29
C VAL A 197 8.94 9.76 16.80
N GLU A 198 9.72 8.96 17.52
CA GLU A 198 10.03 9.25 18.92
C GLU A 198 10.90 10.51 18.97
N VAL A 199 10.29 11.64 19.31
CA VAL A 199 11.03 12.88 19.61
C VAL A 199 11.00 13.08 21.11
N VAL A 200 12.20 13.11 21.68
CA VAL A 200 12.50 13.42 23.08
C VAL A 200 11.94 14.80 23.44
N ASP A 201 11.44 14.96 24.66
CA ASP A 201 11.01 16.26 25.19
C ASP A 201 12.09 17.33 24.98
N ASP A 202 11.73 18.44 24.35
CA ASP A 202 12.32 19.75 24.65
C ASP A 202 11.29 20.86 24.38
N GLU A 203 11.32 21.89 25.21
CA GLU A 203 10.22 22.82 25.41
C GLU A 203 10.20 23.98 24.38
N GLU A 204 9.10 24.16 23.65
CA GLU A 204 8.63 25.51 23.28
C GLU A 204 7.09 25.56 23.15
N GLY A 205 6.45 26.33 24.04
CA GLY A 205 5.04 26.16 24.36
C GLY A 205 4.05 26.82 23.38
N TYR A 206 3.43 26.02 22.50
CA TYR A 206 2.10 26.35 21.97
C TYR A 206 1.03 26.00 23.02
N GLY A 207 0.49 27.03 23.68
CA GLY A 207 -0.58 26.87 24.68
C GLY A 207 -1.87 26.30 24.09
N SER A 208 -2.67 25.64 24.93
CA SER A 208 -3.94 24.99 24.56
C SER A 208 -5.02 25.91 23.95
N ASP A 209 -4.78 27.22 23.96
CA ASP A 209 -5.68 28.25 23.42
C ASP A 209 -5.30 28.73 22.01
N SER A 210 -4.12 28.35 21.50
CA SER A 210 -3.57 28.89 20.25
C SER A 210 -4.28 28.41 18.98
N ILE A 211 -4.92 27.24 19.00
CA ILE A 211 -5.71 26.70 17.87
C ILE A 211 -7.07 26.19 18.36
N ARG A 212 -7.96 27.12 18.73
CA ARG A 212 -9.37 26.79 18.98
C ARG A 212 -10.12 26.69 17.66
N LEU A 213 -10.24 25.47 17.13
CA LEU A 213 -11.24 25.16 16.11
C LEU A 213 -12.63 25.39 16.71
N ALA A 214 -13.40 26.28 16.09
CA ALA A 214 -14.75 26.61 16.56
C ALA A 214 -15.67 25.39 16.43
N GLU A 215 -16.53 25.14 17.44
CA GLU A 215 -17.36 23.93 17.49
C GLU A 215 -18.37 23.86 16.32
N ASP A 216 -18.72 25.02 15.78
CA ASP A 216 -19.57 25.26 14.60
C ASP A 216 -18.87 25.04 13.24
N HIS A 217 -17.61 24.63 13.22
CA HIS A 217 -16.88 24.28 11.99
C HIS A 217 -16.86 22.78 11.67
N TRP A 218 -17.61 21.96 12.41
CA TRP A 218 -17.86 20.58 12.01
C TRP A 218 -18.58 20.52 10.65
N ARG A 219 -17.96 19.87 9.67
CA ARG A 219 -18.62 19.47 8.41
C ARG A 219 -18.54 17.95 8.27
N PRO A 220 -19.64 17.27 7.90
CA PRO A 220 -19.57 15.88 7.49
C PRO A 220 -18.61 15.76 6.30
N ILE A 221 -17.54 14.98 6.46
CA ILE A 221 -16.67 14.58 5.35
C ILE A 221 -17.41 13.45 4.63
N SER A 222 -17.92 13.63 3.41
CA SER A 222 -18.50 12.50 2.68
C SER A 222 -17.41 11.44 2.44
N PRO A 223 -17.49 10.24 3.04
CA PRO A 223 -16.59 9.16 2.66
C PRO A 223 -16.91 8.71 1.23
N PRO A 224 -15.96 8.08 0.51
CA PRO A 224 -16.29 7.36 -0.72
C PRO A 224 -17.31 6.25 -0.43
N LEU A 225 -18.04 5.82 -1.46
CA LEU A 225 -19.01 4.72 -1.33
C LEU A 225 -18.40 3.42 -0.78
N ASP A 226 -17.14 3.13 -1.10
CA ASP A 226 -16.40 1.98 -0.58
C ASP A 226 -14.88 2.20 -0.65
N TRP A 227 -14.08 1.22 -0.19
CA TRP A 227 -12.62 1.33 -0.10
C TRP A 227 -11.91 0.00 -0.38
N PRO A 228 -10.81 -0.01 -1.13
CA PRO A 228 -10.11 -1.25 -1.44
C PRO A 228 -9.41 -1.80 -0.19
N ALA A 229 -9.41 -3.12 -0.01
CA ALA A 229 -8.93 -3.75 1.22
C ALA A 229 -8.26 -5.12 0.98
N VAL A 230 -7.43 -5.51 1.94
CA VAL A 230 -6.91 -6.88 2.07
C VAL A 230 -7.42 -7.44 3.40
N LEU A 231 -7.99 -8.62 3.39
CA LEU A 231 -8.64 -9.23 4.56
C LEU A 231 -8.05 -10.61 4.82
N CYS A 232 -7.82 -10.94 6.09
CA CYS A 232 -7.68 -12.33 6.53
C CYS A 232 -9.06 -13.04 6.49
N ASP A 233 -9.05 -14.37 6.51
CA ASP A 233 -10.25 -15.22 6.61
C ASP A 233 -11.25 -14.68 7.66
N ALA A 234 -10.80 -14.43 8.89
CA ALA A 234 -11.68 -13.98 9.98
C ALA A 234 -12.38 -12.64 9.69
N CYS A 235 -11.75 -11.71 8.97
CA CYS A 235 -12.39 -10.45 8.57
C CYS A 235 -13.32 -10.65 7.37
N HIS A 236 -12.90 -11.43 6.36
CA HIS A 236 -13.71 -11.75 5.19
C HIS A 236 -15.00 -12.51 5.56
N ASP A 237 -14.89 -13.50 6.45
CA ASP A 237 -16.03 -14.31 6.88
C ASP A 237 -16.99 -13.50 7.76
N ARG A 238 -16.47 -12.62 8.64
CA ARG A 238 -17.30 -11.67 9.39
C ARG A 238 -18.02 -10.67 8.48
N MET A 239 -17.34 -10.16 7.46
CA MET A 239 -17.93 -9.27 6.46
C MET A 239 -19.10 -9.95 5.74
N ARG A 240 -18.90 -11.20 5.30
CA ARG A 240 -19.94 -11.99 4.62
C ARG A 240 -21.08 -12.42 5.53
N ALA A 241 -20.79 -12.88 6.75
CA ALA A 241 -21.80 -13.27 7.72
C ALA A 241 -22.66 -12.09 8.20
N GLY A 242 -22.08 -10.89 8.27
CA GLY A 242 -22.82 -9.65 8.55
C GLY A 242 -23.64 -9.11 7.36
N GLY A 243 -23.52 -9.72 6.17
CA GLY A 243 -24.23 -9.28 4.96
C GLY A 243 -23.69 -8.00 4.33
N PHE A 244 -22.46 -7.58 4.68
CA PHE A 244 -21.84 -6.37 4.14
C PHE A 244 -21.32 -6.60 2.73
N THR A 245 -21.72 -5.74 1.79
CA THR A 245 -21.23 -5.75 0.40
C THR A 245 -20.00 -4.86 0.20
N GLY A 246 -19.88 -3.79 0.98
CA GLY A 246 -18.75 -2.87 0.97
C GLY A 246 -17.84 -3.06 2.19
N PHE A 247 -16.53 -2.89 1.98
CA PHE A 247 -15.56 -2.95 3.08
C PHE A 247 -15.72 -1.79 4.06
N LEU A 248 -16.10 -0.58 3.61
CA LEU A 248 -16.29 0.55 4.53
C LEU A 248 -17.42 0.31 5.55
N ASP A 249 -18.58 -0.17 5.11
CA ASP A 249 -19.70 -0.50 6.02
C ASP A 249 -19.29 -1.57 7.03
N PHE A 250 -18.59 -2.61 6.58
CA PHE A 250 -18.01 -3.61 7.47
C PHE A 250 -17.01 -2.97 8.44
N ARG A 251 -16.06 -2.15 7.97
CA ARG A 251 -15.03 -1.52 8.79
C ARG A 251 -15.63 -0.59 9.85
N PHE A 252 -16.69 0.14 9.50
CA PHE A 252 -17.45 0.96 10.44
C PHE A 252 -18.20 0.09 11.45
N SER A 253 -18.82 -1.03 11.04
CA SER A 253 -19.52 -1.94 11.98
C SER A 253 -18.63 -2.49 13.11
N LEU A 254 -17.30 -2.47 12.94
CA LEU A 254 -16.33 -2.84 13.97
C LEU A 254 -16.15 -1.78 15.07
N HIS A 255 -16.64 -0.56 14.87
CA HIS A 255 -16.56 0.52 15.86
C HIS A 255 -17.80 0.55 16.78
N PRO A 256 -17.68 1.12 17.99
CA PRO A 256 -18.84 1.41 18.83
C PRO A 256 -19.84 2.32 18.12
N ALA A 257 -21.14 2.04 18.29
CA ALA A 257 -22.21 2.93 17.83
C ALA A 257 -22.11 4.29 18.55
N CYS A 258 -22.27 5.39 17.82
CA CYS A 258 -22.36 6.71 18.43
C CYS A 258 -23.60 6.79 19.34
N PRO A 259 -23.47 7.17 20.63
CA PRO A 259 -24.62 7.25 21.54
C PRO A 259 -25.63 8.34 21.15
N ALA A 260 -25.23 9.32 20.33
CA ALA A 260 -26.07 10.42 19.91
C ALA A 260 -26.86 10.17 18.60
N CYS A 261 -26.39 9.28 17.71
CA CYS A 261 -27.03 9.03 16.41
C CYS A 261 -26.98 7.58 15.91
N SER A 262 -26.46 6.65 16.71
CA SER A 262 -26.25 5.23 16.40
C SER A 262 -25.32 4.92 15.21
N ALA A 263 -24.80 5.93 14.50
CA ALA A 263 -23.82 5.72 13.43
C ALA A 263 -22.50 5.17 13.99
N HIS A 264 -21.96 4.14 13.35
CA HIS A 264 -20.67 3.53 13.71
C HIS A 264 -19.47 4.17 12.97
N TRP A 265 -19.72 5.22 12.20
CA TRP A 265 -18.65 6.01 11.60
C TRP A 265 -18.00 6.89 12.67
N THR A 266 -16.74 6.60 12.99
CA THR A 266 -15.92 7.32 13.96
C THR A 266 -14.64 7.82 13.30
N MET A 267 -14.22 9.03 13.65
CA MET A 267 -12.98 9.66 13.19
C MET A 267 -12.05 9.96 14.36
N ARG A 268 -10.74 9.73 14.18
CA ARG A 268 -9.69 10.03 15.16
C ARG A 268 -8.85 11.22 14.70
N SER A 269 -8.65 12.23 15.56
CA SER A 269 -7.69 13.31 15.29
C SER A 269 -6.25 12.82 15.41
N ILE A 270 -5.40 13.21 14.47
CA ILE A 270 -3.95 13.01 14.49
C ILE A 270 -3.22 14.34 14.68
N ALA A 271 -2.21 14.32 15.55
CA ALA A 271 -1.28 15.42 15.76
C ALA A 271 0.08 15.02 15.18
N THR A 272 0.37 15.50 13.98
CA THR A 272 1.70 15.45 13.35
C THR A 272 2.12 16.88 12.99
N GLY A 273 3.43 17.15 13.04
CA GLY A 273 3.98 18.49 12.78
C GLY A 273 3.95 18.93 11.32
N PHE A 274 3.62 18.01 10.40
CA PHE A 274 3.55 18.25 8.97
C PHE A 274 2.21 17.77 8.40
N SER A 275 1.69 18.56 7.45
CA SER A 275 0.46 18.29 6.72
C SER A 275 0.70 17.34 5.55
N GLU A 276 1.15 16.12 5.85
CA GLU A 276 0.48 14.98 5.22
C GLU A 276 -0.99 15.00 5.68
N PRO A 277 -1.99 14.42 5.00
CA PRO A 277 -3.34 14.42 5.59
C PRO A 277 -3.62 13.21 6.52
N VAL A 278 -4.32 12.12 6.12
CA VAL A 278 -4.37 10.79 6.81
C VAL A 278 -4.88 9.59 5.95
N LYS A 279 -4.12 8.48 5.83
CA LYS A 279 -4.19 7.38 4.78
C LYS A 279 -5.51 6.60 4.68
N GLU A 280 -6.51 6.91 5.49
CA GLU A 280 -7.76 6.16 5.62
C GLU A 280 -8.93 7.13 5.90
N PRO A 281 -10.15 6.93 5.34
CA PRO A 281 -11.24 7.91 5.40
C PRO A 281 -11.92 8.03 6.78
N TRP A 282 -11.40 7.35 7.80
CA TRP A 282 -11.88 7.36 9.19
C TRP A 282 -10.91 8.05 10.15
N ILE A 283 -10.08 8.96 9.63
CA ILE A 283 -9.08 9.71 10.40
C ILE A 283 -9.18 11.21 10.03
N TRP A 284 -8.76 12.11 10.93
CA TRP A 284 -8.89 13.56 10.83
C TRP A 284 -7.54 14.25 11.14
N HIS A 285 -7.11 15.23 10.32
CA HIS A 285 -5.72 15.74 10.26
C HIS A 285 -5.49 17.15 10.88
N THR A 286 -6.12 17.46 12.02
CA THR A 286 -5.93 18.79 12.65
C THR A 286 -4.65 18.87 13.46
N GLY A 287 -3.68 19.62 12.93
CA GLY A 287 -2.36 19.85 13.51
C GLY A 287 -2.34 20.56 14.88
N CYS A 288 -1.12 20.62 15.45
CA CYS A 288 -0.75 21.02 16.82
C CYS A 288 -1.91 21.30 17.81
N CYS A 289 -2.15 20.30 18.67
CA CYS A 289 -3.03 20.33 19.84
C CYS A 289 -4.54 20.28 19.55
N PRO A 290 -5.02 19.12 19.11
CA PRO A 290 -6.06 18.45 19.90
C PRO A 290 -5.70 16.99 20.23
N GLY A 291 -5.62 16.67 21.52
CA GLY A 291 -5.29 15.32 22.01
C GLY A 291 -6.32 14.25 21.60
N GLN A 292 -5.97 12.97 21.83
CA GLN A 292 -6.72 11.80 21.36
C GLN A 292 -8.19 11.77 21.82
N LYS A 293 -9.06 12.37 21.01
CA LYS A 293 -10.52 12.38 21.18
C LYS A 293 -11.13 11.84 19.91
N TRP A 294 -11.74 10.67 19.99
CA TRP A 294 -12.55 10.14 18.89
C TRP A 294 -13.80 11.03 18.73
N ARG A 295 -14.27 11.20 17.50
CA ARG A 295 -15.53 11.87 17.18
C ARG A 295 -16.39 10.98 16.29
N CYS A 296 -17.72 11.05 16.40
CA CYS A 296 -18.60 10.44 15.42
C CYS A 296 -18.51 11.22 14.10
N GLY A 297 -18.20 10.55 13.00
CA GLY A 297 -18.09 11.19 11.68
C GLY A 297 -19.44 11.69 11.13
N ALA A 298 -20.55 11.09 11.55
CA ALA A 298 -21.88 11.51 11.11
C ALA A 298 -22.34 12.82 11.79
N CYS A 299 -22.19 12.95 13.11
CA CYS A 299 -22.78 14.05 13.89
C CYS A 299 -21.79 14.89 14.71
N GLY A 300 -20.49 14.61 14.66
CA GLY A 300 -19.46 15.36 15.39
C GLY A 300 -19.36 15.08 16.89
N HIS A 301 -20.24 14.22 17.44
CA HIS A 301 -20.24 13.85 18.86
C HIS A 301 -18.88 13.35 19.32
N SER A 302 -18.29 14.00 20.32
CA SER A 302 -16.97 13.63 20.84
C SER A 302 -17.07 12.54 21.90
N PHE A 303 -16.40 11.41 21.66
CA PHE A 303 -16.22 10.37 22.67
C PHE A 303 -15.16 10.86 23.67
N GLY A 304 -15.64 11.49 24.74
CA GLY A 304 -14.84 12.31 25.67
C GLY A 304 -15.21 12.09 27.13
N GLY A 305 -15.19 10.84 27.57
CA GLY A 305 -15.25 10.39 28.97
C GLY A 305 -14.40 9.11 29.07
N ARG A 306 -13.91 8.75 30.26
CA ARG A 306 -13.03 7.58 30.42
C ARG A 306 -13.64 6.34 29.76
N PHE A 307 -12.94 5.76 28.80
CA PHE A 307 -13.10 4.35 28.49
C PHE A 307 -12.49 3.55 29.65
N GLU A 308 -13.30 3.30 30.68
CA GLU A 308 -13.04 2.17 31.57
C GLU A 308 -13.26 0.92 30.73
N PHE A 309 -12.16 0.24 30.38
CA PHE A 309 -12.22 -1.14 29.91
C PHE A 309 -12.61 -1.99 31.12
N ASP A 310 -13.91 -2.24 31.26
CA ASP A 310 -14.37 -3.36 32.08
C ASP A 310 -13.81 -4.65 31.47
N GLY A 311 -12.85 -5.24 32.17
CA GLY A 311 -12.21 -6.48 31.76
C GLY A 311 -12.96 -7.69 32.33
N GLU A 312 -13.52 -8.49 31.44
CA GLU A 312 -13.81 -9.93 31.63
C GLU A 312 -13.31 -10.71 30.40
#